data_AF-A0A8S0YY79-F1
#
_entry.id   AF-A0A8S0YY79-F1
#
_cell.length_a   1.000
_cell.length_b   1.000
_cell.length_c   1.000
_cell.angle_alpha   90.00
_cell.angle_beta   90.00
_cell.angle_gamma   90.00
#
_symmetry.space_group_name_H-M   'P 1'
#
loop_
_entity.id
_entity.type
_entity.pdbx_description
1 polymer ?
#
loop_
_entity_poly.entity_id
_entity_poly.type
_entity_poly.pdbx_seq_one_letter_code
_entity_poly.pdbx_strand_id
1 'polypeptide(L)'
;MTGHKLLPAISVPMRGSICLDHIFVRGPLPSEAVGLVCAFSQKQRISAHNKAPKQKINLLAVDAKLSDIDWTNIFNSDDVDQAAKNFSDILEGTIQENTDYIRVKRKLRNLKPWITPGLIRCQKNRDRLHQQARKNPDDLVCQTIFKRYFLFALQQRFKISYEKQQRDENKDNPKRLWETIKDICNISANRSVATELIRTHANPAESVNQYNEYFSSIGGNLANDTFLKLNTTEKSLAAEHTTSNSENNSLFIQSTDQYEDDNLIENLKNDSAPGLDGLTSIIIKTIKKTNYRPFNTHF
;
A
#
# COMPACT_ATOMS: atom_id res chain seq x y z
N MET A 1 42.18 30.06 -11.33
CA MET A 1 41.54 30.42 -10.05
C MET A 1 40.55 31.54 -10.32
N THR A 2 39.29 31.19 -10.61
CA THR A 2 38.24 32.15 -10.97
C THR A 2 37.17 32.10 -9.90
N GLY A 3 37.11 33.17 -9.10
CA GLY A 3 36.09 33.33 -8.06
C GLY A 3 34.70 33.43 -8.69
N HIS A 4 33.78 32.58 -8.24
CA HIS A 4 32.35 32.69 -8.56
C HIS A 4 31.77 33.94 -7.90
N LYS A 5 31.92 35.10 -8.55
CA LYS A 5 31.10 36.28 -8.25
C LYS A 5 29.70 36.00 -8.81
N LEU A 6 28.74 35.71 -7.94
CA LEU A 6 27.33 35.67 -8.33
C LEU A 6 26.92 37.09 -8.77
N LEU A 7 26.42 37.21 -10.00
CA LEU A 7 25.98 38.47 -10.62
C LEU A 7 24.68 38.97 -9.96
N PRO A 8 24.40 40.29 -9.99
CA PRO A 8 23.23 40.87 -9.33
C PRO A 8 21.92 40.35 -9.93
N ALA A 9 21.07 39.80 -9.07
CA ALA A 9 19.71 39.39 -9.44
C ALA A 9 18.78 40.60 -9.39
N ILE A 10 17.96 40.78 -10.44
CA ILE A 10 16.91 41.80 -10.46
C ILE A 10 15.78 41.30 -9.55
N SER A 11 15.52 42.03 -8.47
CA SER A 11 14.54 41.69 -7.41
C SER A 11 13.41 42.71 -7.34
N VAL A 12 12.91 43.14 -8.50
CA VAL A 12 11.79 44.10 -8.56
C VAL A 12 10.47 43.31 -8.58
N PRO A 13 9.54 43.59 -7.63
CA PRO A 13 8.25 42.93 -7.62
C PRO A 13 7.40 43.38 -8.81
N MET A 14 6.87 42.43 -9.59
CA MET A 14 6.08 42.73 -10.79
C MET A 14 4.56 42.80 -10.52
N ARG A 15 4.09 42.40 -9.32
CA ARG A 15 2.69 42.56 -8.90
C ARG A 15 2.60 42.90 -7.41
N GLY A 16 2.41 44.19 -7.12
CA GLY A 16 2.27 44.72 -5.75
C GLY A 16 3.55 44.61 -4.92
N SER A 17 3.60 45.27 -3.75
CA SER A 17 4.80 45.35 -2.91
C SER A 17 5.18 44.06 -2.16
N ILE A 18 4.49 42.94 -2.42
CA ILE A 18 4.48 41.78 -1.51
C ILE A 18 4.92 40.47 -2.19
N CYS A 19 4.94 40.40 -3.53
CA CYS A 19 5.20 39.15 -4.26
C CYS A 19 6.38 39.30 -5.24
N LEU A 20 7.46 38.55 -4.97
CA LEU A 20 8.53 38.29 -5.93
C LEU A 20 8.22 36.98 -6.65
N ASP A 21 7.54 37.08 -7.80
CA ASP A 21 7.11 35.89 -8.57
C ASP A 21 8.23 35.30 -9.44
N HIS A 22 9.23 36.13 -9.80
CA HIS A 22 10.29 35.76 -10.74
C HIS A 22 11.64 36.31 -10.27
N ILE A 23 12.66 35.46 -10.21
CA ILE A 23 14.04 35.87 -10.00
C ILE A 23 14.77 35.62 -11.32
N PHE A 24 15.19 36.70 -11.97
CA PHE A 24 15.99 36.62 -13.19
C PHE A 24 17.47 36.61 -12.83
N VAL A 25 18.16 35.54 -13.21
CA VAL A 25 19.61 35.42 -13.09
C VAL A 25 20.21 35.63 -14.47
N ARG A 26 21.18 36.53 -14.57
CA ARG A 26 21.89 36.80 -15.83
C ARG A 26 22.81 35.62 -16.12
N GLY A 27 22.54 34.90 -17.21
CA GLY A 27 23.41 33.83 -17.69
C GLY A 27 24.74 34.37 -18.26
N PRO A 28 25.71 33.49 -18.53
CA PRO A 28 26.98 33.86 -19.16
C PRO A 28 26.84 34.27 -20.64
N LEU A 29 25.69 33.97 -21.26
CA LEU A 29 25.38 34.32 -22.64
C LEU A 29 24.55 35.62 -22.68
N PRO A 30 24.89 36.58 -23.56
CA PRO A 30 24.29 37.92 -23.57
C PRO A 30 22.79 37.98 -23.93
N SER A 31 22.22 36.89 -24.44
CA SER A 31 20.87 36.84 -25.01
C SER A 31 19.90 35.85 -24.34
N GLU A 32 20.30 35.14 -23.29
CA GLU A 32 19.42 34.19 -22.58
C GLU A 32 19.17 34.61 -21.13
N ALA A 33 17.98 35.14 -20.87
CA ALA A 33 17.46 35.25 -19.52
C ALA A 33 16.76 33.94 -19.15
N VAL A 34 17.37 33.16 -18.25
CA VAL A 34 16.74 31.94 -17.73
C VAL A 34 15.79 32.35 -16.60
N GLY A 35 14.49 32.30 -16.87
CA GLY A 35 13.46 32.51 -15.87
C GLY A 35 13.33 31.29 -14.97
N LEU A 36 13.74 31.40 -13.70
CA LEU A 36 13.38 30.40 -12.70
C LEU A 36 11.98 30.73 -12.16
N VAL A 37 10.97 30.02 -12.64
CA VAL A 37 9.64 30.08 -12.03
C VAL A 37 9.71 29.33 -10.71
N CYS A 38 10.00 30.06 -9.64
CA CYS A 38 9.80 29.55 -8.29
C CYS A 38 8.30 29.61 -8.02
N ALA A 39 7.57 28.57 -8.42
CA ALA A 39 6.22 28.35 -7.93
C ALA A 39 6.30 28.17 -6.41
N PHE A 40 6.11 29.25 -5.65
CA PHE A 40 5.71 29.14 -4.26
C PHE A 40 4.35 28.47 -4.32
N SER A 41 4.33 27.15 -4.16
CA SER A 41 3.08 26.46 -3.95
C SER A 41 2.46 27.12 -2.73
N GLN A 42 1.34 27.84 -2.95
CA GLN A 42 0.39 28.07 -1.88
C GLN A 42 0.27 26.73 -1.19
N LYS A 43 0.58 26.69 0.11
CA LYS A 43 0.37 25.51 0.93
C LYS A 43 -1.11 25.16 0.76
N GLN A 44 -1.42 24.28 -0.19
CA GLN A 44 -2.67 23.56 -0.15
C GLN A 44 -2.68 23.00 1.25
N ARG A 45 -3.68 23.43 2.04
CA ARG A 45 -4.05 22.70 3.24
C ARG A 45 -4.32 21.31 2.72
N ILE A 46 -3.33 20.43 2.80
CA ILE A 46 -3.53 19.00 2.73
C ILE A 46 -4.49 18.79 3.90
N SER A 47 -5.78 18.69 3.58
CA SER A 47 -6.78 18.24 4.52
C SER A 47 -6.19 16.97 5.07
N ALA A 48 -5.86 17.01 6.36
CA ALA A 48 -5.31 15.84 7.00
C ALA A 48 -6.48 14.87 7.08
N HIS A 49 -6.68 14.08 6.02
CA HIS A 49 -7.50 12.90 6.07
C HIS A 49 -7.05 12.19 7.34
N ASN A 50 -7.96 12.07 8.30
CA ASN A 50 -7.71 11.34 9.52
C ASN A 50 -7.37 9.93 9.06
N LYS A 51 -6.07 9.62 8.92
CA LYS A 51 -5.65 8.25 8.64
C LYS A 51 -6.30 7.38 9.71
N ALA A 52 -6.97 6.33 9.24
CA ALA A 52 -7.65 5.35 10.07
C ALA A 52 -6.75 4.93 11.25
N PRO A 53 -7.32 4.65 12.42
CA PRO A 53 -6.54 4.13 13.55
C PRO A 53 -5.71 2.93 13.08
N LYS A 54 -4.48 2.83 13.59
CA LYS A 54 -3.65 1.66 13.29
C LYS A 54 -4.21 0.50 14.09
N GLN A 55 -4.61 -0.57 13.40
CA GLN A 55 -4.96 -1.83 14.02
C GLN A 55 -3.69 -2.48 14.56
N LYS A 56 -3.73 -2.95 15.81
CA LYS A 56 -2.68 -3.74 16.43
C LYS A 56 -3.33 -4.97 17.06
N ILE A 57 -3.01 -6.14 16.54
CA ILE A 57 -3.52 -7.41 17.05
C ILE A 57 -2.53 -7.93 18.08
N ASN A 58 -3.00 -8.32 19.26
CA ASN A 58 -2.19 -8.99 20.26
C ASN A 58 -2.16 -10.50 19.97
N LEU A 59 -1.20 -10.91 19.12
CA LEU A 59 -1.08 -12.30 18.69
C LEU A 59 -0.89 -13.29 19.86
N LEU A 60 -0.22 -12.89 20.94
CA LEU A 60 -0.02 -13.76 22.12
C LEU A 60 -1.33 -13.98 22.90
N ALA A 61 -2.19 -12.97 22.96
CA ALA A 61 -3.48 -13.10 23.64
C ALA A 61 -4.50 -13.87 22.78
N VAL A 62 -4.47 -13.68 21.47
CA VAL A 62 -5.21 -14.53 20.51
C VAL A 62 -4.80 -15.99 20.72
N ASP A 63 -3.50 -16.25 20.75
CA ASP A 63 -2.95 -17.58 20.96
C ASP A 63 -3.42 -18.20 22.29
N ALA A 64 -3.23 -17.51 23.41
CA ALA A 64 -3.70 -17.99 24.70
C ALA A 64 -5.21 -18.31 24.72
N LYS A 65 -6.03 -17.51 24.02
CA LYS A 65 -7.47 -17.72 23.95
C LYS A 65 -7.86 -18.90 23.06
N LEU A 66 -7.22 -19.06 21.89
CA LEU A 66 -7.47 -20.20 21.01
C LEU A 66 -7.07 -21.54 21.63
N SER A 67 -6.11 -21.53 22.58
CA SER A 67 -5.73 -22.70 23.40
C SER A 67 -6.78 -23.16 24.37
N ASP A 68 -7.68 -22.28 24.80
CA ASP A 68 -8.73 -22.60 25.76
C ASP A 68 -10.04 -23.03 25.07
N ILE A 69 -10.16 -22.80 23.76
CA ILE A 69 -11.39 -23.11 23.01
C ILE A 69 -11.49 -24.61 22.74
N ASP A 70 -12.66 -25.17 23.03
CA ASP A 70 -13.01 -26.51 22.61
C ASP A 70 -13.44 -26.54 21.14
N TRP A 71 -12.69 -27.30 20.34
CA TRP A 71 -12.88 -27.45 18.90
C TRP A 71 -13.76 -28.65 18.51
N THR A 72 -14.22 -29.45 19.49
CA THR A 72 -15.02 -30.68 19.25
C THR A 72 -16.25 -30.42 18.37
N ASN A 73 -16.91 -29.28 18.55
CA ASN A 73 -18.09 -28.89 17.76
C ASN A 73 -17.81 -28.69 16.26
N ILE A 74 -16.56 -28.42 15.88
CA ILE A 74 -16.16 -28.28 14.47
C ILE A 74 -15.83 -29.65 13.87
N PHE A 75 -15.11 -30.49 14.63
CA PHE A 75 -14.71 -31.82 14.16
C PHE A 75 -15.87 -32.81 14.04
N ASN A 76 -16.88 -32.66 14.89
CA ASN A 76 -18.06 -33.53 14.90
C ASN A 76 -19.20 -33.00 14.02
N SER A 77 -18.95 -31.97 13.21
CA SER A 77 -19.94 -31.43 12.28
C SER A 77 -19.98 -32.29 11.02
N ASP A 78 -21.15 -32.82 10.68
CA ASP A 78 -21.37 -33.56 9.43
C ASP A 78 -21.38 -32.64 8.20
N ASP A 79 -21.67 -31.36 8.41
CA ASP A 79 -21.67 -30.32 7.38
C ASP A 79 -20.34 -29.54 7.39
N VAL A 80 -19.60 -29.67 6.29
CA VAL A 80 -18.30 -29.01 6.06
C VAL A 80 -18.45 -27.49 5.96
N ASP A 81 -19.52 -27.00 5.33
CA ASP A 81 -19.75 -25.56 5.19
C ASP A 81 -20.06 -24.94 6.56
N GLN A 82 -20.84 -25.63 7.38
CA GLN A 82 -21.12 -25.21 8.75
C GLN A 82 -19.86 -25.24 9.63
N ALA A 83 -19.02 -26.28 9.49
CA ALA A 83 -17.76 -26.39 10.20
C ALA A 83 -16.80 -25.24 9.85
N ALA A 84 -16.64 -24.95 8.56
CA ALA A 84 -15.78 -23.87 8.06
C ALA A 84 -16.27 -22.48 8.50
N LYS A 85 -17.58 -22.26 8.49
CA LYS A 85 -18.18 -21.02 8.99
C LYS A 85 -17.94 -20.85 10.49
N ASN A 86 -18.23 -21.87 11.30
CA ASN A 86 -18.01 -21.81 12.75
C ASN A 86 -16.54 -21.55 13.10
N PHE A 87 -15.62 -22.18 12.37
CA PHE A 87 -14.19 -21.95 12.52
C PHE A 87 -13.82 -20.49 12.23
N SER A 88 -14.32 -19.95 11.12
CA SER A 88 -14.07 -18.57 10.70
C SER A 88 -14.66 -17.58 11.71
N ASP A 89 -15.88 -17.81 12.20
CA ASP A 89 -16.57 -16.95 13.17
C ASP A 89 -15.83 -16.93 14.53
N ILE A 90 -15.34 -18.08 15.01
CA ILE A 90 -14.55 -18.18 16.25
C ILE A 90 -13.23 -17.41 16.11
N LEU A 91 -12.53 -17.59 14.99
CA LEU A 91 -11.28 -16.88 14.73
C LEU A 91 -11.52 -15.38 14.63
N GLU A 92 -12.50 -14.95 13.84
CA GLU A 92 -12.80 -13.55 13.67
C GLU A 92 -13.16 -12.89 15.01
N GLY A 93 -14.05 -13.51 15.80
CA GLY A 93 -14.41 -13.02 17.13
C GLY A 93 -13.20 -12.90 18.05
N THR A 94 -12.37 -13.93 18.11
CA THR A 94 -11.15 -13.94 18.96
C THR A 94 -10.16 -12.85 18.53
N ILE A 95 -9.98 -12.64 17.23
CA ILE A 95 -9.11 -11.61 16.69
C ILE A 95 -9.66 -10.23 17.03
N GLN A 96 -10.96 -10.00 16.82
CA GLN A 96 -11.60 -8.70 17.07
C GLN A 96 -11.49 -8.29 18.54
N GLU A 97 -11.72 -9.22 19.47
CA GLU A 97 -11.60 -8.95 20.91
C GLU A 97 -10.15 -8.64 21.35
N ASN A 98 -9.17 -9.22 20.67
CA ASN A 98 -7.74 -9.02 20.94
C ASN A 98 -7.10 -7.99 20.00
N THR A 99 -7.93 -7.18 19.33
CA THR A 99 -7.50 -6.11 18.44
C THR A 99 -7.66 -4.76 19.11
N ASP A 100 -6.53 -4.05 19.23
CA ASP A 100 -6.52 -2.67 19.67
C ASP A 100 -6.46 -1.69 18.49
N TYR A 101 -7.24 -0.61 18.59
CA TYR A 101 -7.22 0.48 17.62
C TYR A 101 -6.45 1.68 18.19
N ILE A 102 -5.19 1.82 17.79
CA ILE A 102 -4.32 2.87 18.31
C ILE A 102 -4.44 4.14 17.47
N ARG A 103 -4.98 5.19 18.08
CA ARG A 103 -4.97 6.53 17.50
C ARG A 103 -3.63 7.22 17.77
N VAL A 104 -2.75 7.21 16.78
CA VAL A 104 -1.48 7.95 16.87
C VAL A 104 -1.76 9.47 16.89
N LYS A 105 -1.38 10.16 17.96
CA LYS A 105 -1.53 11.62 18.09
C LYS A 105 -0.80 12.34 16.94
N ARG A 106 -1.40 13.39 16.37
CA ARG A 106 -0.84 14.15 15.23
C ARG A 106 0.60 14.62 15.48
N LYS A 107 0.92 15.09 16.70
CA LYS A 107 2.25 15.57 17.07
C LYS A 107 3.36 14.51 17.00
N LEU A 108 2.99 13.22 17.04
CA LEU A 108 3.91 12.09 16.93
C LEU A 108 4.02 11.57 15.49
N ARG A 109 3.25 12.14 14.55
CA ARG A 109 3.28 11.71 13.15
C ARG A 109 4.32 12.53 12.39
N ASN A 110 5.40 11.87 11.96
CA ASN A 110 6.28 12.45 10.95
C ASN A 110 5.57 12.39 9.59
N LEU A 111 5.20 13.57 9.06
CA LEU A 111 4.55 13.68 7.75
C LEU A 111 5.49 13.32 6.59
N LYS A 112 6.79 13.58 6.78
CA LYS A 112 7.84 13.23 5.84
C LYS A 112 8.94 12.50 6.60
N PRO A 113 9.31 11.27 6.21
CA PRO A 113 10.28 10.46 6.96
C PRO A 113 11.66 11.12 7.11
N TRP A 114 12.06 11.92 6.12
CA TRP A 114 13.34 12.65 6.11
C TRP A 114 13.39 13.89 7.02
N ILE A 115 12.27 14.30 7.64
CA ILE A 115 12.27 15.43 8.58
C ILE A 115 12.71 14.95 9.96
N THR A 116 13.93 15.31 10.35
CA THR A 116 14.51 14.95 11.65
C THR A 116 14.13 15.94 12.76
N PRO A 117 14.20 15.55 14.05
CA PRO A 117 14.05 16.48 15.17
C PRO A 117 15.02 17.66 15.11
N GLY A 118 16.24 17.44 14.61
CA GLY A 118 17.22 18.50 14.33
C GLY A 118 16.71 19.51 13.32
N LEU A 119 16.18 19.04 12.20
CA LEU A 119 15.61 19.91 11.15
C LEU A 119 14.40 20.70 11.67
N ILE A 120 13.56 20.09 12.51
CA ILE A 120 12.44 20.77 13.18
C ILE A 120 12.95 21.89 14.11
N ARG A 121 14.02 21.65 14.88
CA ARG A 121 14.64 22.70 15.72
C ARG A 121 15.13 23.86 14.87
N CYS A 122 15.79 23.59 13.74
CA CYS A 122 16.24 24.63 12.82
C CYS A 122 15.05 25.42 12.23
N GLN A 123 13.98 24.74 11.82
CA GLN A 123 12.74 25.39 11.34
C GLN A 123 12.13 26.32 12.39
N LYS A 124 12.01 25.86 13.64
CA LYS A 124 11.52 26.68 14.75
C LYS A 124 12.41 27.90 15.00
N ASN A 125 13.74 27.74 14.91
CA ASN A 125 14.67 28.85 15.05
C ASN A 125 14.48 29.90 13.94
N ARG A 126 14.34 29.49 12.68
CA ARG A 126 14.00 30.42 11.58
C ARG A 126 12.71 31.16 11.87
N ASP A 127 11.66 30.45 12.28
CA ASP A 127 10.35 31.06 12.52
C ASP A 127 10.42 32.08 13.67
N ARG A 128 11.21 31.77 14.71
CA ARG A 128 11.53 32.73 15.79
C ARG A 128 12.30 33.95 15.25
N LEU A 129 13.37 33.76 14.49
CA LEU A 129 14.15 34.85 13.89
C LEU A 129 13.29 35.73 12.97
N HIS A 130 12.40 35.13 12.18
CA HIS A 130 11.45 35.85 11.35
C HIS A 130 10.48 36.69 12.18
N GLN A 131 9.93 36.13 13.26
CA GLN A 131 9.06 36.87 14.17
C GLN A 131 9.80 38.03 14.84
N GLN A 132 11.06 37.83 15.26
CA GLN A 132 11.89 38.88 15.85
C GLN A 132 12.18 40.00 14.84
N ALA A 133 12.58 39.66 13.61
CA ALA A 133 12.81 40.62 12.54
C ALA A 133 11.54 41.40 12.16
N ARG A 134 10.35 40.79 12.24
CA ARG A 134 9.07 41.47 12.03
C ARG A 134 8.67 42.40 13.18
N LYS A 135 9.02 42.04 14.42
CA LYS A 135 8.71 42.87 15.60
C LYS A 135 9.63 44.09 15.70
N ASN A 136 10.87 43.97 15.23
CA ASN A 136 11.88 45.02 15.27
C ASN A 136 12.36 45.34 13.84
N PRO A 137 11.60 46.09 13.03
CA PRO A 137 11.96 46.38 11.65
C PRO A 137 13.27 47.15 11.51
N ASP A 138 13.58 48.03 12.47
CA ASP A 138 14.74 48.93 12.43
C ASP A 138 16.04 48.25 12.88
N ASP A 139 15.95 47.05 13.47
CA ASP A 139 17.12 46.26 13.88
C ASP A 139 17.75 45.56 12.67
N LEU A 140 18.70 46.26 12.04
CA LEU A 140 19.48 45.77 10.90
C LEU A 140 20.25 44.47 11.21
N VAL A 141 20.66 44.24 12.47
CA VAL A 141 21.38 43.03 12.87
C VAL A 141 20.43 41.84 12.85
N CYS A 142 19.26 41.96 13.48
CA CYS A 142 18.23 40.91 13.46
C CYS A 142 17.78 40.58 12.03
N GLN A 143 17.57 41.59 11.18
CA GLN A 143 17.23 41.41 9.78
C GLN A 143 18.32 40.64 9.02
N THR A 144 19.58 41.00 9.23
CA THR A 144 20.72 40.36 8.57
C THR A 144 20.87 38.90 9.00
N ILE A 145 20.73 38.62 10.29
CA ILE A 145 20.78 37.25 10.82
C ILE A 145 19.68 36.39 10.20
N PHE A 146 18.45 36.89 10.17
CA PHE A 146 17.34 36.16 9.55
C PHE A 146 17.57 35.90 8.05
N LYS A 147 17.98 36.92 7.29
CA LYS A 147 18.25 36.79 5.84
C LYS A 147 19.39 35.80 5.55
N ARG A 148 20.41 35.73 6.41
CA ARG A 148 21.50 34.76 6.30
C ARG A 148 21.09 33.34 6.70
N TYR A 149 20.02 33.18 7.49
CA TYR A 149 19.57 31.87 7.96
C TYR A 149 18.89 31.06 6.84
N PHE A 150 19.71 30.46 5.98
CA PHE A 150 19.27 29.71 4.81
C PHE A 150 19.03 28.22 5.12
N LEU A 151 17.80 27.89 5.45
CA LEU A 151 17.36 26.52 5.77
C LEU A 151 17.14 25.62 4.55
N PHE A 152 16.92 26.21 3.37
CA PHE A 152 16.48 25.47 2.19
C PHE A 152 17.54 24.47 1.72
N ALA A 153 18.81 24.89 1.63
CA ALA A 153 19.91 23.99 1.29
C ALA A 153 20.00 22.79 2.24
N LEU A 154 19.84 23.03 3.55
CA LEU A 154 19.87 21.96 4.54
C LEU A 154 18.70 20.97 4.33
N GLN A 155 17.48 21.49 4.15
CA GLN A 155 16.30 20.66 3.87
C GLN A 155 16.48 19.79 2.62
N GLN A 156 17.01 20.37 1.54
CA GLN A 156 17.26 19.64 0.30
C GLN A 156 18.31 18.55 0.47
N ARG A 157 19.38 18.80 1.24
CA ARG A 157 20.39 17.77 1.54
C ARG A 157 19.80 16.58 2.29
N PHE A 158 18.98 16.83 3.32
CA PHE A 158 18.29 15.75 4.04
C PHE A 158 17.33 14.98 3.14
N LYS A 159 16.57 15.68 2.30
CA LYS A 159 15.65 15.06 1.33
C LYS A 159 16.41 14.15 0.35
N ILE A 160 17.43 14.68 -0.34
CA ILE A 160 18.21 13.93 -1.33
C ILE A 160 18.92 12.74 -0.69
N SER A 161 19.50 12.92 0.49
CA SER A 161 20.17 11.83 1.21
C SER A 161 19.20 10.68 1.52
N TYR A 162 18.00 11.01 1.99
CA TYR A 162 16.97 10.02 2.27
C TYR A 162 16.49 9.31 0.99
N GLU A 163 16.21 10.06 -0.07
CA GLU A 163 15.75 9.48 -1.34
C GLU A 163 16.81 8.56 -1.96
N LYS A 164 18.09 8.93 -1.85
CA LYS A 164 19.21 8.09 -2.25
C LYS A 164 19.26 6.80 -1.44
N GLN A 165 19.16 6.90 -0.11
CA GLN A 165 19.15 5.75 0.79
C GLN A 165 17.99 4.79 0.45
N GLN A 166 16.77 5.30 0.30
CA GLN A 166 15.61 4.46 -0.04
C GLN A 166 15.80 3.72 -1.37
N ARG A 167 16.38 4.37 -2.38
CA ARG A 167 16.67 3.74 -3.66
C ARG A 167 17.72 2.63 -3.51
N ASP A 168 18.78 2.90 -2.78
CA ASP A 168 19.89 1.96 -2.60
C ASP A 168 19.46 0.75 -1.75
N GLU A 169 18.56 0.93 -0.76
CA GLU A 169 17.96 -0.15 0.05
C GLU A 169 17.00 -1.05 -0.75
N ASN A 170 16.28 -0.49 -1.72
CA ASN A 170 15.27 -1.22 -2.49
C ASN A 170 15.77 -1.70 -3.86
N LYS A 171 17.05 -1.52 -4.19
CA LYS A 171 17.64 -1.83 -5.51
C LYS A 171 17.43 -3.28 -5.96
N ASP A 172 17.43 -4.22 -5.02
CA ASP A 172 17.32 -5.67 -5.30
C ASP A 172 15.86 -6.14 -5.40
N ASN A 173 14.89 -5.27 -5.12
CA ASN A 173 13.46 -5.56 -5.22
C ASN A 173 12.79 -4.59 -6.23
N PRO A 174 12.65 -4.99 -7.51
CA PRO A 174 12.12 -4.14 -8.57
C PRO A 174 10.76 -3.53 -8.24
N LYS A 175 9.88 -4.28 -7.55
CA LYS A 175 8.55 -3.81 -7.15
C LYS A 175 8.66 -2.67 -6.14
N ARG A 176 9.42 -2.85 -5.06
CA ARG A 176 9.64 -1.82 -4.03
C ARG A 176 10.44 -0.63 -4.56
N LEU A 177 11.38 -0.87 -5.47
CA LEU A 177 12.11 0.19 -6.17
C LEU A 177 11.15 1.06 -6.98
N TRP A 178 10.23 0.46 -7.73
CA TRP A 178 9.24 1.20 -8.50
C TRP A 178 8.27 1.98 -7.60
N GLU A 179 7.85 1.42 -6.47
CA GLU A 179 7.10 2.14 -5.45
C GLU A 179 7.87 3.36 -4.92
N THR A 180 9.15 3.19 -4.60
CA THR A 180 10.05 4.27 -4.16
C THR A 180 10.17 5.37 -5.21
N ILE A 181 10.33 5.01 -6.50
CA ILE A 181 10.41 5.98 -7.60
C ILE A 181 9.10 6.76 -7.73
N LYS A 182 7.95 6.09 -7.70
CA LYS A 182 6.65 6.75 -7.74
C LYS A 182 6.48 7.74 -6.58
N ASP A 183 6.91 7.36 -5.38
CA ASP A 183 6.84 8.23 -4.20
C ASP A 183 7.74 9.47 -4.34
N ILE A 184 8.97 9.31 -4.83
CA ILE A 184 9.92 10.42 -5.07
C ILE A 184 9.39 11.38 -6.14
N CYS A 185 8.87 10.84 -7.23
CA CYS A 185 8.31 11.59 -8.34
C CYS A 185 6.89 12.12 -8.06
N ASN A 186 6.32 11.80 -6.89
CA ASN A 186 4.93 12.12 -6.53
C ASN A 186 3.92 11.65 -7.60
N ILE A 187 4.17 10.47 -8.18
CA ILE A 187 3.28 9.80 -9.12
C ILE A 187 2.25 9.05 -8.29
N SER A 188 1.18 9.74 -7.90
CA SER A 188 0.02 9.08 -7.31
C SER A 188 -0.76 8.38 -8.41
N ALA A 189 -0.99 7.07 -8.27
CA ALA A 189 -2.07 6.44 -9.02
C ALA A 189 -3.38 7.10 -8.55
N ASN A 190 -4.04 7.84 -9.44
CA ASN A 190 -5.46 8.11 -9.25
C ASN A 190 -6.13 6.74 -9.27
N ARG A 191 -6.45 6.23 -8.08
CA ARG A 191 -7.33 5.06 -7.97
C ARG A 191 -8.71 5.55 -8.39
N SER A 192 -8.97 5.61 -9.70
CA SER A 192 -10.35 5.53 -10.15
C SER A 192 -10.85 4.20 -9.62
N VAL A 193 -11.92 4.24 -8.83
CA VAL A 193 -12.65 3.01 -8.55
C VAL A 193 -13.08 2.51 -9.92
N ALA A 194 -12.65 1.31 -10.29
CA ALA A 194 -13.04 0.66 -11.54
C ALA A 194 -14.55 0.40 -11.44
N THR A 195 -15.33 1.41 -11.83
CA THR A 195 -16.79 1.39 -11.76
C THR A 195 -17.42 0.91 -13.07
N GLU A 196 -16.59 0.60 -14.08
CA GLU A 196 -17.03 0.20 -15.41
C GLU A 196 -17.92 -1.05 -15.34
N LEU A 197 -17.54 -2.05 -14.53
CA LEU A 197 -18.29 -3.30 -14.39
C LEU A 197 -19.57 -3.19 -13.54
N ILE A 198 -19.76 -2.10 -12.80
CA ILE A 198 -20.92 -1.90 -11.90
C ILE A 198 -21.86 -0.81 -12.40
N ARG A 199 -21.53 -0.17 -13.53
CA ARG A 199 -22.32 0.89 -14.17
C ARG A 199 -22.97 0.45 -15.48
N THR A 200 -22.81 -0.82 -15.85
CA THR A 200 -23.38 -1.39 -17.09
C THR A 200 -24.91 -1.34 -17.07
N HIS A 201 -25.52 -1.54 -15.89
CA HIS A 201 -26.97 -1.44 -15.68
C HIS A 201 -27.31 -0.44 -14.57
N ALA A 202 -28.60 -0.09 -14.47
CA ALA A 202 -29.11 0.82 -13.44
C ALA A 202 -28.88 0.29 -12.02
N ASN A 203 -28.94 -1.03 -11.85
CA ASN A 203 -28.64 -1.71 -10.59
C ASN A 203 -27.25 -2.36 -10.65
N PRO A 204 -26.35 -2.08 -9.68
CA PRO A 204 -25.06 -2.75 -9.57
C PRO A 204 -25.17 -4.29 -9.48
N ALA A 205 -26.22 -4.81 -8.82
CA ALA A 205 -26.42 -6.24 -8.68
C ALA A 205 -26.74 -6.92 -10.02
N GLU A 206 -27.54 -6.26 -10.87
CA GLU A 206 -27.85 -6.74 -12.22
C GLU A 206 -26.60 -6.75 -13.10
N SER A 207 -25.74 -5.73 -12.97
CA SER A 207 -24.47 -5.68 -13.67
C SER A 207 -23.60 -6.88 -13.31
N VAL A 208 -23.44 -7.17 -12.02
CA VAL A 208 -22.66 -8.33 -11.55
C VAL A 208 -23.27 -9.64 -12.01
N ASN A 209 -24.59 -9.80 -11.90
CA ASN A 209 -25.27 -11.03 -12.33
C ASN A 209 -25.08 -11.31 -13.83
N GLN A 210 -25.12 -10.29 -14.68
CA GLN A 210 -24.85 -10.48 -16.11
C GLN A 210 -23.44 -11.04 -16.37
N TYR A 211 -22.44 -10.54 -15.66
CA TYR A 211 -21.07 -11.08 -15.80
C TYR A 211 -20.98 -12.50 -15.24
N ASN A 212 -21.62 -12.78 -14.10
CA ASN A 212 -21.66 -14.12 -13.53
C ASN A 212 -22.29 -15.11 -14.52
N GLU A 213 -23.44 -14.75 -15.12
CA GLU A 213 -24.11 -15.56 -16.14
C GLU A 213 -23.22 -15.79 -17.36
N TYR A 214 -22.50 -14.76 -17.82
CA TYR A 214 -21.54 -14.90 -18.90
C TYR A 214 -20.44 -15.91 -18.54
N PHE A 215 -19.74 -15.74 -17.42
CA PHE A 215 -18.63 -16.62 -17.03
C PHE A 215 -19.08 -18.03 -16.65
N SER A 216 -20.30 -18.21 -16.13
CA SER A 216 -20.86 -19.54 -15.86
C SER A 216 -21.29 -20.28 -17.13
N SER A 217 -21.77 -19.55 -18.15
CA SER A 217 -22.29 -20.14 -19.38
C SER A 217 -21.26 -20.27 -20.50
N ILE A 218 -20.22 -19.43 -20.53
CA ILE A 218 -19.26 -19.37 -21.65
C ILE A 218 -18.54 -20.70 -21.86
N GLY A 219 -18.23 -21.44 -20.79
CA GLY A 219 -17.62 -22.77 -20.89
C GLY A 219 -18.53 -23.76 -21.63
N GLY A 220 -19.81 -23.83 -21.27
CA GLY A 220 -20.80 -24.67 -21.93
C GLY A 220 -21.05 -24.23 -23.38
N ASN A 221 -21.13 -22.93 -23.62
CA ASN A 221 -21.32 -22.37 -24.97
C ASN A 221 -20.14 -22.71 -25.90
N LEU A 222 -18.89 -22.56 -25.42
CA LEU A 222 -17.70 -22.95 -26.19
C LEU A 222 -17.61 -24.45 -26.44
N ALA A 223 -18.00 -25.27 -25.46
CA ALA A 223 -18.06 -26.72 -25.63
C ALA A 223 -19.08 -27.08 -26.73
N ASN A 224 -20.28 -26.50 -26.69
CA ASN A 224 -21.32 -26.70 -27.70
C ASN A 224 -20.89 -26.22 -29.09
N ASP A 225 -20.28 -25.05 -29.20
CA ASP A 225 -19.75 -24.56 -30.48
C ASP A 225 -18.69 -25.51 -31.07
N THR A 226 -17.84 -26.09 -30.21
CA THR A 226 -16.86 -27.10 -30.60
C THR A 226 -17.55 -28.38 -31.08
N PHE A 227 -18.55 -28.87 -30.36
CA PHE A 227 -19.33 -30.05 -30.76
C PHE A 227 -20.04 -29.86 -32.10
N LEU A 228 -20.63 -28.68 -32.32
CA LEU A 228 -21.26 -28.31 -33.59
C LEU A 228 -20.25 -28.29 -34.74
N LYS A 229 -19.06 -27.72 -34.55
CA LYS A 229 -18.00 -27.71 -35.57
C LYS A 229 -17.49 -29.11 -35.92
N LEU A 230 -17.42 -29.99 -34.93
CA LEU A 230 -16.97 -31.36 -35.08
C LEU A 230 -18.10 -32.31 -35.53
N ASN A 231 -19.34 -31.82 -35.69
CA ASN A 231 -20.54 -32.61 -35.98
C ASN A 231 -20.66 -33.84 -35.07
N THR A 232 -20.29 -33.68 -33.80
CA THR A 232 -20.25 -34.76 -32.82
C THR A 232 -20.98 -34.34 -31.55
N THR A 233 -21.17 -35.28 -30.64
CA THR A 233 -21.74 -35.03 -29.32
C THR A 233 -20.74 -35.42 -28.24
N GLU A 234 -20.85 -34.82 -27.06
CA GLU A 234 -20.06 -35.19 -25.89
C GLU A 234 -20.06 -36.72 -25.66
N LYS A 235 -21.23 -37.36 -25.77
CA LYS A 235 -21.38 -38.81 -25.61
C LYS A 235 -20.65 -39.63 -26.68
N SER A 236 -20.64 -39.15 -27.93
CA SER A 236 -19.91 -39.81 -29.03
C SER A 236 -18.41 -39.71 -28.83
N LEU A 237 -17.90 -38.51 -28.48
CA LEU A 237 -16.49 -38.29 -28.17
C LEU A 237 -16.04 -39.12 -26.96
N ALA A 238 -16.83 -39.14 -25.88
CA ALA A 238 -16.55 -39.94 -24.70
C ALA A 238 -16.57 -41.45 -25.00
N ALA A 239 -17.40 -41.91 -25.94
CA ALA A 239 -17.44 -43.31 -26.36
C ALA A 239 -16.29 -43.70 -27.31
N GLU A 240 -15.81 -42.76 -28.13
CA GLU A 240 -14.63 -42.92 -28.99
C GLU A 240 -13.31 -42.93 -28.19
N HIS A 241 -13.31 -42.31 -27.00
CA HIS A 241 -12.23 -42.44 -26.02
C HIS A 241 -12.23 -43.84 -25.38
N THR A 242 -11.67 -44.80 -26.09
CA THR A 242 -11.24 -46.07 -25.48
C THR A 242 -9.89 -45.85 -24.81
N THR A 243 -9.83 -46.04 -23.49
CA THR A 243 -8.61 -46.00 -22.67
C THR A 243 -7.69 -47.17 -23.04
N SER A 244 -7.10 -47.14 -24.24
CA SER A 244 -6.13 -48.12 -24.73
C SER A 244 -4.72 -47.83 -24.20
N ASN A 245 -4.50 -46.65 -23.64
CA ASN A 245 -3.34 -46.32 -22.85
C ASN A 245 -3.81 -46.10 -21.41
N SER A 246 -3.34 -46.95 -20.48
CA SER A 246 -3.32 -46.62 -19.06
C SER A 246 -2.77 -45.20 -18.94
N GLU A 247 -3.59 -44.25 -18.51
CA GLU A 247 -3.14 -42.87 -18.35
C GLU A 247 -2.04 -42.88 -17.29
N ASN A 248 -0.78 -42.74 -17.70
CA ASN A 248 0.36 -42.72 -16.79
C ASN A 248 0.29 -41.54 -15.79
N ASN A 249 -0.67 -40.63 -15.97
CA ASN A 249 -0.91 -39.45 -15.14
C ASN A 249 -2.38 -39.42 -14.66
N SER A 250 -2.81 -40.39 -13.85
CA SER A 250 -4.10 -40.30 -13.17
C SER A 250 -4.04 -39.26 -12.04
N LEU A 251 -5.06 -38.39 -11.94
CA LEU A 251 -5.21 -37.53 -10.77
C LEU A 251 -5.80 -38.37 -9.63
N PHE A 252 -4.99 -38.61 -8.59
CA PHE A 252 -5.45 -39.28 -7.38
C PHE A 252 -5.43 -38.28 -6.22
N ILE A 253 -6.57 -38.12 -5.56
CA ILE A 253 -6.70 -37.27 -4.37
C ILE A 253 -6.48 -38.17 -3.16
N GLN A 254 -5.34 -37.98 -2.49
CA GLN A 254 -5.05 -38.65 -1.23
C GLN A 254 -5.60 -37.83 -0.07
N SER A 255 -5.84 -38.50 1.05
CA SER A 255 -6.02 -37.82 2.33
C SER A 255 -4.79 -36.96 2.60
N THR A 256 -5.01 -35.70 2.95
CA THR A 256 -3.95 -34.75 3.30
C THR A 256 -3.19 -35.24 4.54
N ASP A 257 -1.87 -35.13 4.51
CA ASP A 257 -1.01 -35.47 5.63
C ASP A 257 -0.52 -34.22 6.38
N GLN A 258 -0.05 -34.43 7.61
CA GLN A 258 0.43 -33.33 8.46
C GLN A 258 1.58 -32.55 7.81
N TYR A 259 2.42 -33.23 7.04
CA TYR A 259 3.59 -32.62 6.42
C TYR A 259 3.18 -31.67 5.28
N GLU A 260 2.20 -32.07 4.48
CA GLU A 260 1.58 -31.28 3.43
C GLU A 260 0.93 -30.02 4.02
N ASP A 261 0.10 -30.17 5.05
CA ASP A 261 -0.52 -29.05 5.76
C ASP A 261 0.53 -28.07 6.31
N ASP A 262 1.54 -28.61 6.97
CA ASP A 262 2.63 -27.85 7.55
C ASP A 262 3.39 -27.03 6.51
N ASN A 263 3.69 -27.67 5.37
CA ASN A 263 4.42 -27.07 4.27
C ASN A 263 3.56 -26.03 3.52
N LEU A 264 2.27 -26.29 3.34
CA LEU A 264 1.33 -25.34 2.75
C LEU A 264 1.22 -24.07 3.59
N ILE A 265 1.01 -24.23 4.91
CA ILE A 265 0.88 -23.10 5.83
C ILE A 265 2.17 -22.29 5.89
N GLU A 266 3.34 -22.93 5.95
CA GLU A 266 4.65 -22.25 6.01
C GLU A 266 4.95 -21.45 4.74
N ASN A 267 4.56 -21.97 3.57
CA ASN A 267 4.77 -21.31 2.28
C ASN A 267 3.77 -20.19 1.97
N LEU A 268 2.74 -19.96 2.81
CA LEU A 268 1.86 -18.81 2.66
C LEU A 268 2.67 -17.50 2.71
N LYS A 269 2.43 -16.58 1.78
CA LYS A 269 3.13 -15.29 1.77
C LYS A 269 2.60 -14.39 2.88
N ASN A 270 3.48 -13.88 3.74
CA ASN A 270 3.10 -13.01 4.87
C ASN A 270 2.48 -11.67 4.44
N ASP A 271 2.87 -11.17 3.26
CA ASP A 271 2.43 -9.87 2.72
C ASP A 271 1.21 -10.01 1.78
N SER A 272 0.54 -11.17 1.77
CA SER A 272 -0.71 -11.35 1.02
C SER A 272 -1.84 -10.55 1.66
N ALA A 273 -2.70 -9.99 0.82
CA ALA A 273 -3.93 -9.38 1.30
C ALA A 273 -4.83 -10.46 1.92
N PRO A 274 -5.53 -10.15 3.03
CA PRO A 274 -6.52 -11.06 3.59
C PRO A 274 -7.70 -11.27 2.63
N GLY A 275 -8.40 -12.39 2.80
CA GLY A 275 -9.61 -12.71 2.06
C GLY A 275 -10.82 -11.90 2.54
N LEU A 276 -12.02 -12.33 2.14
CA LEU A 276 -13.28 -11.75 2.61
C LEU A 276 -13.46 -11.90 4.13
N ASP A 277 -12.83 -12.92 4.70
CA ASP A 277 -12.76 -13.25 6.13
C ASP A 277 -11.81 -12.36 6.95
N GLY A 278 -11.02 -11.50 6.30
CA GLY A 278 -10.06 -10.64 6.99
C GLY A 278 -8.86 -11.37 7.61
N LEU A 279 -8.72 -12.68 7.40
CA LEU A 279 -7.66 -13.50 7.98
C LEU A 279 -6.37 -13.34 7.18
N THR A 280 -5.30 -12.96 7.88
CA THR A 280 -3.96 -12.84 7.27
C THR A 280 -3.17 -14.12 7.46
N SER A 281 -2.28 -14.42 6.51
CA SER A 281 -1.38 -15.58 6.58
C SER A 281 -0.49 -15.60 7.82
N ILE A 282 -0.18 -14.43 8.39
CA ILE A 282 0.56 -14.31 9.66
C ILE A 282 -0.24 -14.93 10.81
N ILE A 283 -1.55 -14.69 10.85
CA ILE A 283 -2.44 -15.23 11.89
C ILE A 283 -2.51 -16.75 11.75
N ILE A 284 -2.74 -17.26 10.54
CA ILE A 284 -2.79 -18.71 10.26
C ILE A 284 -1.48 -19.40 10.67
N LYS A 285 -0.33 -18.83 10.33
CA LYS A 285 0.99 -19.35 10.76
C LYS A 285 1.21 -19.29 12.26
N THR A 286 0.65 -18.28 12.93
CA THR A 286 0.74 -18.16 14.40
C THR A 286 -0.06 -19.27 15.05
N ILE A 287 -1.28 -19.51 14.56
CA ILE A 287 -2.17 -20.58 15.02
C ILE A 287 -1.49 -21.95 14.82
N LYS A 288 -0.90 -22.22 13.65
CA LYS A 288 -0.16 -23.48 13.41
C LYS A 288 0.90 -23.77 14.49
N LYS A 289 1.72 -22.79 14.85
CA LYS A 289 2.86 -22.97 15.77
C LYS A 289 2.46 -23.48 17.16
N THR A 290 1.21 -23.28 17.55
CA THR A 290 0.72 -23.61 18.88
C THR A 290 0.05 -24.98 18.97
N ASN A 291 0.19 -25.82 17.94
CA ASN A 291 -0.34 -27.19 17.91
C ASN A 291 -1.86 -27.25 18.16
N TYR A 292 -2.63 -26.31 17.60
CA TYR A 292 -4.07 -26.49 17.59
C TYR A 292 -4.43 -27.72 16.75
N ARG A 293 -5.35 -28.54 17.25
CA ARG A 293 -5.84 -29.74 16.57
C ARG A 293 -6.60 -29.53 15.23
N PRO A 294 -7.08 -28.33 14.79
CA PRO A 294 -7.84 -28.25 13.53
C PRO A 294 -7.01 -28.50 12.28
N PHE A 295 -5.69 -28.54 12.42
CA PHE A 295 -4.74 -28.87 11.34
C PHE A 295 -3.95 -30.16 11.64
N ASN A 296 -4.40 -30.97 12.60
CA ASN A 296 -3.73 -32.20 13.02
C ASN A 296 -4.69 -33.37 12.81
N THR A 297 -4.79 -33.83 11.57
CA THR A 297 -5.60 -34.98 11.16
C THR A 297 -4.88 -36.28 11.59
N HIS A 298 -4.96 -36.61 12.88
CA HIS A 298 -4.82 -38.01 13.28
C HIS A 298 -6.16 -38.71 13.05
N PHE A 299 -6.36 -39.17 11.81
CA PHE A 299 -7.18 -40.36 11.55
C PHE A 299 -6.29 -41.59 11.62
#